data_AF-A0A498SWU6-F1
#
_entry.id   AF-A0A498SWU6-F1
#
_cell.length_a   1.000
_cell.length_b   1.000
_cell.length_c   1.000
_cell.angle_alpha   90.00
_cell.angle_beta   90.00
_cell.angle_gamma   90.00
#
_symmetry.space_group_name_H-M   'P 1'
#
loop_
_entity.id
_entity.type
_entity.pdbx_description
1 polymer ?
#
loop_
_entity_poly.entity_id
_entity_poly.type
_entity_poly.pdbx_seq_one_letter_code
_entity_poly.pdbx_strand_id
1 'polypeptide(L)' 'MYAFGLEECEQYDEAESYARKGLELNRYDAWATHALAHCMEINGRFEEGICFMESTETDWN' A
#
# COMPACT_ATOMS: atom_id res chain seq x y z
N MET A 1 -10.06 1.56 1.23
CA MET A 1 -10.19 3.04 1.10
C MET A 1 -9.67 3.85 2.29
N TYR A 2 -9.72 3.39 3.56
CA TYR A 2 -9.22 4.22 4.69
C TYR A 2 -7.71 4.54 4.60
N ALA A 3 -6.88 3.56 4.27
CA ALA A 3 -5.44 3.76 4.08
C ALA A 3 -5.12 4.79 2.98
N PHE A 4 -5.85 4.76 1.87
CA PHE A 4 -5.73 5.75 0.80
C PHE A 4 -6.04 7.17 1.30
N GLY A 5 -7.12 7.36 2.06
CA GLY A 5 -7.43 8.67 2.61
C GLY A 5 -6.37 9.22 3.57
N LEU A 6 -5.70 8.34 4.32
CA LEU A 6 -4.57 8.72 5.18
C LEU A 6 -3.34 9.12 4.35
N GLU A 7 -3.06 8.37 3.28
CA GLU A 7 -1.95 8.65 2.36
C GLU A 7 -2.11 10.02 1.67
N GLU A 8 -3.29 10.31 1.11
CA GLU A 8 -3.63 11.62 0.52
C GLU A 8 -3.59 12.79 1.53
N CYS A 9 -3.65 12.49 2.84
CA CYS A 9 -3.53 13.47 3.92
C CYS A 9 -2.13 13.52 4.54
N GLU A 10 -1.12 12.95 3.87
CA GLU A 10 0.27 12.89 4.31
C GLU A 10 0.50 12.14 5.63
N GLN A 11 -0.46 11.30 6.06
CA GLN A 11 -0.36 10.46 7.26
C GLN A 11 0.23 9.07 6.93
N TYR A 12 1.46 9.07 6.38
CA TYR A 12 2.06 7.87 5.77
C TYR A 12 2.26 6.68 6.72
N ASP A 13 2.64 6.92 7.98
CA ASP A 13 2.84 5.84 8.97
C ASP A 13 1.52 5.09 9.27
N GLU A 14 0.42 5.85 9.42
CA GLU A 14 -0.90 5.28 9.63
C GLU A 14 -1.41 4.61 8.34
N ALA A 15 -1.19 5.24 7.19
CA ALA A 15 -1.58 4.71 5.90
C ALA A 15 -0.93 3.33 5.64
N GLU A 16 0.38 3.18 5.85
CA GLU A 16 1.08 1.91 5.70
C GLU A 16 0.52 0.83 6.65
N SER A 17 0.32 1.18 7.93
CA SER A 17 -0.22 0.25 8.93
C SER A 17 -1.61 -0.27 8.53
N TYR A 18 -2.52 0.62 8.13
CA TYR A 18 -3.86 0.23 7.72
C TYR A 18 -3.90 -0.45 6.35
N ALA A 19 -3.00 -0.11 5.43
CA ALA A 19 -2.87 -0.78 4.14
C ALA A 19 -2.44 -2.24 4.34
N ARG A 20 -1.42 -2.50 5.17
CA ARG A 20 -0.98 -3.87 5.50
C ARG A 20 -2.10 -4.68 6.13
N LYS A 21 -2.81 -4.11 7.11
CA LYS A 21 -3.99 -4.75 7.71
C LYS A 21 -5.10 -5.01 6.70
N GLY A 22 -5.31 -4.10 5.74
CA GLY A 22 -6.25 -4.28 4.63
C GLY A 22 -5.90 -5.49 3.78
N LEU A 23 -4.63 -5.63 3.40
CA LEU A 23 -4.14 -6.75 2.59
C LEU A 23 -4.11 -8.08 3.34
N GLU A 24 -3.89 -8.07 4.66
CA GLU A 24 -4.05 -9.26 5.50
C GLU A 24 -5.49 -9.79 5.50
N LEU A 25 -6.48 -8.89 5.48
CA LEU A 25 -7.90 -9.25 5.47
C LEU A 25 -8.39 -9.59 4.06
N ASN A 26 -7.94 -8.85 3.06
CA ASN A 26 -8.27 -9.03 1.66
C ASN A 26 -7.07 -8.68 0.78
N ARG A 27 -6.34 -9.71 0.35
CA ARG A 27 -5.19 -9.56 -0.56
C ARG A 27 -5.52 -8.91 -1.91
N TYR A 28 -6.80 -8.89 -2.30
CA TYR A 28 -7.28 -8.29 -3.56
C TYR A 28 -7.78 -6.84 -3.38
N ASP A 29 -7.54 -6.19 -2.23
CA ASP A 29 -7.91 -4.78 -2.02
C ASP A 29 -6.96 -3.85 -2.78
N ALA A 30 -7.37 -3.47 -4.00
CA ALA A 30 -6.61 -2.57 -4.87
C ALA A 30 -6.24 -1.23 -4.21
N TRP A 31 -7.09 -0.70 -3.31
CA TRP A 31 -6.81 0.57 -2.63
C TRP A 31 -5.78 0.41 -1.52
N ALA A 32 -5.78 -0.74 -0.84
CA ALA A 32 -4.75 -1.05 0.14
C ALA A 32 -3.39 -1.28 -0.55
N THR A 33 -3.37 -1.99 -1.69
CA THR A 33 -2.17 -2.15 -2.51
C THR A 33 -1.61 -0.80 -2.95
N HIS A 34 -2.47 0.05 -3.52
CA HIS A 34 -2.09 1.39 -3.97
C HIS A 34 -1.50 2.25 -2.85
N ALA A 35 -2.18 2.34 -1.70
CA ALA A 35 -1.71 3.15 -0.57
C ALA A 35 -0.36 2.65 -0.04
N LEU A 36 -0.17 1.33 0.05
CA LEU A 36 1.10 0.75 0.51
C LEU A 36 2.25 1.03 -0.47
N ALA A 37 1.98 0.96 -1.78
CA ALA A 37 2.96 1.28 -2.82
C ALA A 37 3.43 2.75 -2.72
N HIS A 38 2.51 3.70 -2.56
CA HIS A 38 2.86 5.11 -2.39
C HIS A 38 3.58 5.39 -1.07
N CYS A 39 3.21 4.72 0.02
CA CYS A 39 3.96 4.83 1.28
C CYS A 39 5.43 4.44 1.10
N MET A 40 5.74 3.40 0.31
CA MET A 40 7.11 3.01 0.02
C MET A 40 7.82 4.01 -0.91
N GLU A 41 7.12 4.51 -1.94
CA GLU A 41 7.64 5.53 -2.86
C GLU A 41 8.03 6.83 -2.13
N ILE A 42 7.12 7.38 -1.33
CA ILE A 42 7.28 8.67 -0.65
C ILE A 42 8.41 8.62 0.39
N ASN A 43 8.58 7.46 1.05
CA ASN A 43 9.66 7.25 2.01
C ASN A 43 11.00 6.84 1.36
N GLY A 44 11.09 6.84 0.02
CA GLY A 44 12.31 6.49 -0.71
C GLY A 44 12.70 5.01 -0.62
N ARG A 45 11.78 4.14 -0.21
CA ARG A 45 11.95 2.68 -0.10
C ARG A 45 11.70 2.00 -1.45
N PHE A 46 12.39 2.46 -2.50
CA PHE A 46 12.09 2.08 -3.88
C PHE A 46 12.30 0.58 -4.16
N GLU A 47 13.39 -0.02 -3.68
CA GLU A 47 13.64 -1.46 -3.87
C GLU A 47 12.54 -2.31 -3.23
N GLU A 48 12.09 -1.93 -2.04
CA GLU A 48 10.98 -2.61 -1.36
C GLU A 48 9.67 -2.41 -2.11
N GLY A 49 9.39 -1.19 -2.59
CA GLY A 49 8.23 -0.87 -3.40
C GLY A 49 8.15 -1.69 -4.68
N ILE A 50 9.27 -1.83 -5.40
CA ILE A 50 9.36 -2.66 -6.61
C ILE A 50 9.06 -4.12 -6.27
N CYS A 51 9.74 -4.70 -5.28
CA CYS A 51 9.51 -6.08 -4.89
C CYS A 51 8.07 -6.33 -4.44
N PHE A 52 7.47 -5.38 -3.72
CA PHE A 52 6.07 -5.45 -3.29
C PHE A 52 5.12 -5.46 -4.50
N MET A 53 5.29 -4.53 -5.44
CA MET A 53 4.45 -4.43 -6.63
C MET A 53 4.56 -5.69 -7.50
N GLU A 54 5.78 -6.19 -7.73
CA GLU A 54 6.02 -7.46 -8.45
C GLU A 54 5.35 -8.66 -7.75
N SER A 55 5.40 -8.71 -6.41
CA SER A 55 4.83 -9.81 -5.64
C SER A 55 3.30 -9.84 -5.61
N THR A 56 2.64 -8.72 -5.93
CA THR A 56 1.19 -8.57 -5.83
C THR A 56 0.49 -8.44 -7.18
N GLU A 57 1.20 -8.36 -8.30
CA GLU A 57 0.64 -8.15 -9.65
C GLU A 57 -0.53 -9.10 -9.96
N THR A 58 -0.45 -10.37 -9.55
CA THR A 58 -1.50 -11.38 -9.81
C THR A 58 -2.79 -11.15 -9.03
N ASP A 59 -2.78 -10.24 -8.05
CA ASP A 59 -3.90 -9.95 -7.16
C ASP A 59 -4.71 -8.70 -7.60
N TRP A 60 -4.35 -8.03 -8.71
CA TRP A 60 -4.96 -6.74 -9.12
C TRP A 60 -6.15 -6.85 -10.09
N ASN A 61 -6.98 -7.89 -9.94
CA ASN A 61 -8.15 -8.10 -10.81
C ASN A 61 -9.41 -7.33 -10.37
#